data_AF-A0AAD9L363-F1
#
_entry.id   AF-A0AAD9L363-F1
#
_cell.length_a   1.000
_cell.length_b   1.000
_cell.length_c   1.000
_cell.angle_alpha   90.00
_cell.angle_beta   90.00
_cell.angle_gamma   90.00
#
_symmetry.space_group_name_H-M   'P 1'
#
loop_
_entity.id
_entity.type
_entity.pdbx_description
1 polymer ?
#
loop_
_entity_poly.entity_id
_entity_poly.type
_entity_poly.pdbx_seq_one_letter_code
_entity_poly.pdbx_strand_id
1 'polypeptide(L)'
;MSTNCIFIFLENLASGLYDTRDITRLQTDDAYAGCFIRHVMNDVSAAVSLTHTSLKWRKEMEINDLSETSFPRWVHDLSAMYYHNVDKEGRPVLIFHVARCKKDAEKHRLQKQYIAWIFEKHFLRHPDERVVVCFDMTGAGITNMDVELIKFQVTCFTTYYPSFLAYMLVFDMPWILNTIWRVIRTLLNEAQQKAVIFVKGDEIFSYIDRDQLLKTMGGTVGVATVYWGKGNESVVPK
;
A
#
# COMPACT_ATOMS: atom_id res chain seq x y z
N MET A 1 -10.66 -9.43 30.44
CA MET A 1 -10.65 -8.23 29.57
C MET A 1 -10.98 -8.52 28.11
N SER A 2 -10.91 -9.77 27.60
CA SER A 2 -11.19 -10.11 26.20
C SER A 2 -12.69 -10.12 25.80
N THR A 3 -13.61 -10.30 26.74
CA THR A 3 -15.05 -10.44 26.44
C THR A 3 -15.70 -9.16 25.92
N ASN A 4 -15.16 -7.98 26.30
CA ASN A 4 -15.78 -6.69 25.99
C ASN A 4 -15.55 -6.28 24.52
N CYS A 5 -14.36 -6.53 23.98
CA CYS A 5 -14.04 -6.19 22.58
C CYS A 5 -14.85 -7.04 21.59
N ILE A 6 -15.07 -8.33 21.89
CA ILE A 6 -15.89 -9.22 21.06
C ILE A 6 -17.35 -8.77 21.11
N PHE A 7 -17.86 -8.42 22.29
CA PHE A 7 -19.23 -7.94 22.44
C PHE A 7 -19.47 -6.64 21.66
N ILE A 8 -18.58 -5.65 21.79
CA ILE A 8 -18.65 -4.39 21.02
C ILE A 8 -18.58 -4.66 19.51
N PHE A 9 -17.77 -5.61 19.06
CA PHE A 9 -17.70 -5.97 17.65
C PHE A 9 -19.04 -6.56 17.15
N LEU A 10 -19.68 -7.42 17.94
CA LEU A 10 -21.00 -8.00 17.63
C LEU A 10 -22.11 -6.95 17.62
N GLU A 11 -22.09 -5.99 18.54
CA GLU A 11 -23.03 -4.85 18.51
C GLU A 11 -22.84 -4.00 17.25
N ASN A 12 -21.59 -3.73 16.86
CA ASN A 12 -21.26 -2.99 15.63
C ASN A 12 -21.64 -3.76 14.35
N LEU A 13 -21.57 -5.09 14.37
CA LEU A 13 -22.09 -5.92 13.29
C LEU A 13 -23.61 -5.73 13.15
N ALA A 14 -24.34 -5.77 14.27
CA ALA A 14 -25.80 -5.62 14.29
C ALA A 14 -26.26 -4.21 13.89
N SER A 15 -25.47 -3.17 14.16
CA SER A 15 -25.79 -1.79 13.80
C SER A 15 -25.57 -1.44 12.33
N GLY A 16 -25.01 -2.38 11.54
CA GLY A 16 -24.68 -2.15 10.15
C GLY A 16 -23.49 -1.19 9.97
N LEU A 17 -22.53 -1.17 10.90
CA LEU A 17 -21.36 -0.29 10.81
C LEU A 17 -20.38 -0.71 9.70
N TYR A 18 -20.46 -1.95 9.24
CA TYR A 18 -19.59 -2.52 8.20
C TYR A 18 -20.34 -2.78 6.90
N ASP A 19 -19.61 -3.00 5.82
CA ASP A 19 -20.16 -3.54 4.57
C ASP A 19 -20.36 -5.06 4.72
N THR A 20 -21.52 -5.58 4.31
CA THR A 20 -21.85 -7.00 4.46
C THR A 20 -20.94 -7.90 3.63
N ARG A 21 -20.37 -7.39 2.52
CA ARG A 21 -19.38 -8.11 1.69
C ARG A 21 -18.08 -8.35 2.46
N ASP A 22 -17.63 -7.38 3.23
CA ASP A 22 -16.43 -7.51 4.07
C ASP A 22 -16.65 -8.48 5.23
N ILE A 23 -17.85 -8.48 5.84
CA ILE A 23 -18.19 -9.46 6.88
C ILE A 23 -18.18 -10.88 6.32
N THR A 24 -18.82 -11.06 5.16
CA THR A 24 -18.86 -12.36 4.47
C THR A 24 -17.44 -12.84 4.18
N ARG A 25 -16.57 -11.97 3.65
CA ARG A 25 -15.17 -12.29 3.39
C ARG A 25 -14.43 -12.68 4.67
N LEU A 26 -14.56 -11.90 5.75
CA LEU A 26 -13.93 -12.22 7.04
C LEU A 26 -14.35 -13.60 7.59
N GLN A 27 -15.59 -14.04 7.30
CA GLN A 27 -16.11 -15.33 7.75
C GLN A 27 -15.75 -16.51 6.84
N THR A 28 -15.40 -16.25 5.57
CA THR A 28 -15.25 -17.30 4.54
C THR A 28 -13.84 -17.40 3.96
N ASP A 29 -12.98 -16.41 4.21
CA ASP A 29 -11.61 -16.34 3.73
C ASP A 29 -10.64 -16.35 4.93
N ASP A 30 -10.16 -17.55 5.27
CA ASP A 30 -9.22 -17.77 6.38
C ASP A 30 -7.89 -17.04 6.17
N ALA A 31 -7.45 -16.83 4.92
CA ALA A 31 -6.23 -16.09 4.62
C ALA A 31 -6.41 -14.60 4.95
N TYR A 32 -7.55 -14.02 4.56
CA TYR A 32 -7.93 -12.66 4.92
C TYR A 32 -8.11 -12.49 6.43
N ALA A 33 -8.84 -13.38 7.11
CA ALA A 33 -8.97 -13.29 8.57
C ALA A 33 -7.62 -13.47 9.28
N GLY A 34 -6.82 -14.43 8.83
CA GLY A 34 -5.49 -14.73 9.36
C GLY A 34 -4.50 -13.57 9.20
N CYS A 35 -4.65 -12.72 8.19
CA CYS A 35 -3.74 -11.59 7.96
C CYS A 35 -3.79 -10.58 9.13
N PHE A 36 -4.97 -10.34 9.72
CA PHE A 36 -5.14 -9.47 10.89
C PHE A 36 -4.47 -10.06 12.12
N ILE A 37 -4.66 -11.36 12.37
CA ILE A 37 -4.11 -12.07 13.53
C ILE A 37 -2.58 -12.10 13.46
N ARG A 38 -2.02 -12.45 12.29
CA ARG A 38 -0.56 -12.48 12.07
C ARG A 38 0.08 -11.12 12.26
N HIS A 39 -0.59 -10.04 11.81
CA HIS A 39 -0.04 -8.69 11.86
C HIS A 39 0.22 -8.20 13.29
N VAL A 40 -0.60 -8.64 14.24
CA VAL A 40 -0.49 -8.28 15.66
C VAL A 40 0.10 -9.41 16.51
N MET A 41 0.90 -10.29 15.91
CA MET A 41 1.61 -11.38 16.59
C MET A 41 0.67 -12.31 17.38
N ASN A 42 -0.49 -12.63 16.81
CA ASN A 42 -1.52 -13.51 17.39
C ASN A 42 -2.23 -12.96 18.64
N ASP A 43 -2.14 -11.66 18.94
CA ASP A 43 -3.00 -11.03 19.92
C ASP A 43 -4.42 -10.88 19.36
N VAL A 44 -5.34 -11.73 19.83
CA VAL A 44 -6.74 -11.75 19.38
C VAL A 44 -7.46 -10.42 19.64
N SER A 45 -7.20 -9.76 20.77
CA SER A 45 -7.88 -8.50 21.12
C SER A 45 -7.42 -7.37 20.22
N ALA A 46 -6.11 -7.32 19.93
CA ALA A 46 -5.55 -6.38 18.96
C ALA A 46 -6.08 -6.66 17.55
N ALA A 47 -6.21 -7.94 17.17
CA ALA A 47 -6.69 -8.33 15.84
C ALA A 47 -8.16 -7.92 15.63
N VAL A 48 -9.03 -8.10 16.64
CA VAL A 48 -10.43 -7.64 16.61
C VAL A 48 -10.50 -6.12 16.47
N SER A 49 -9.66 -5.38 17.22
CA SER A 49 -9.61 -3.92 17.16
C SER A 49 -9.14 -3.42 15.79
N LEU A 50 -8.11 -4.06 15.23
CA LEU A 50 -7.56 -3.78 13.90
C LEU A 50 -8.60 -4.04 12.81
N THR A 51 -9.29 -5.18 12.91
CA THR A 51 -10.37 -5.57 12.00
C THR A 51 -11.50 -4.55 12.03
N HIS A 52 -11.95 -4.15 13.22
CA HIS A 52 -12.97 -3.10 13.38
C HIS A 52 -12.58 -1.81 12.66
N THR A 53 -11.35 -1.32 12.91
CA THR A 53 -10.86 -0.08 12.28
C THR A 53 -10.79 -0.20 10.76
N SER A 54 -10.28 -1.33 10.25
CA SER A 54 -10.20 -1.57 8.80
C SER A 54 -11.57 -1.62 8.15
N LEU A 55 -12.50 -2.45 8.66
CA LEU A 55 -13.81 -2.63 8.03
C LEU A 55 -14.68 -1.37 8.07
N LYS A 56 -14.58 -0.57 9.14
CA LYS A 56 -15.25 0.73 9.21
C LYS A 56 -14.73 1.67 8.12
N TRP A 57 -13.41 1.81 8.00
CA TRP A 57 -12.78 2.64 6.96
C TRP A 57 -13.12 2.17 5.55
N ARG A 58 -13.14 0.85 5.30
CA ARG A 58 -13.51 0.27 4.00
C ARG A 58 -14.90 0.71 3.56
N LYS A 59 -15.87 0.71 4.49
CA LYS A 59 -17.22 1.21 4.23
C LYS A 59 -17.24 2.71 3.95
N GLU A 60 -16.56 3.52 4.77
CA GLU A 60 -16.48 4.99 4.61
C GLU A 60 -15.87 5.43 3.26
N MET A 61 -14.93 4.63 2.76
CA MET A 61 -14.25 4.87 1.48
C MET A 61 -14.89 4.13 0.30
N GLU A 62 -15.99 3.40 0.52
CA GLU A 62 -16.73 2.66 -0.49
C GLU A 62 -15.84 1.68 -1.27
N ILE A 63 -14.89 1.04 -0.59
CA ILE A 63 -13.81 0.25 -1.22
C ILE A 63 -14.37 -0.87 -2.11
N ASN A 64 -15.43 -1.55 -1.65
CA ASN A 64 -16.04 -2.64 -2.39
C ASN A 64 -16.81 -2.20 -3.65
N ASP A 65 -17.04 -0.88 -3.82
CA ASP A 65 -17.72 -0.31 -4.99
C ASP A 65 -16.73 0.32 -5.99
N LEU A 66 -15.44 0.32 -5.67
CA LEU A 66 -14.40 0.84 -6.55
C LEU A 66 -14.11 -0.12 -7.70
N SER A 67 -14.03 0.45 -8.90
CA SER A 67 -13.68 -0.22 -10.13
C SER A 67 -12.73 0.66 -10.94
N GLU A 68 -12.25 0.16 -12.08
CA GLU A 68 -11.37 0.94 -12.96
C GLU A 68 -12.03 2.24 -13.45
N THR A 69 -13.34 2.18 -13.70
CA THR A 69 -14.15 3.31 -14.17
C THR A 69 -14.48 4.31 -13.06
N SER A 70 -14.20 3.99 -11.79
CA SER A 70 -14.36 4.94 -10.68
C SER A 70 -13.33 6.07 -10.71
N PHE A 71 -12.27 5.93 -11.50
CA PHE A 71 -11.17 6.90 -11.56
C PHE A 71 -11.12 7.59 -12.92
N PRO A 72 -10.99 8.93 -12.95
CA PRO A 72 -10.73 9.65 -14.18
C PRO A 72 -9.45 9.13 -14.87
N ARG A 73 -9.47 9.08 -16.21
CA ARG A 73 -8.35 8.57 -17.01
C ARG A 73 -6.99 9.17 -16.65
N TRP A 74 -6.96 10.47 -16.34
CA TRP A 74 -5.73 11.16 -15.97
C TRP A 74 -5.02 10.59 -14.74
N VAL A 75 -5.75 9.94 -13.81
CA VAL A 75 -5.17 9.29 -12.63
C VAL A 75 -4.31 8.09 -13.04
N HIS A 76 -4.81 7.29 -13.99
CA HIS A 76 -4.08 6.17 -14.57
C HIS A 76 -2.91 6.65 -15.44
N ASP A 77 -3.17 7.66 -16.28
CA ASP A 77 -2.16 8.25 -17.18
C ASP A 77 -1.00 8.90 -16.39
N LEU A 78 -1.24 9.35 -15.16
CA LEU A 78 -0.20 9.86 -14.28
C LEU A 78 0.87 8.78 -14.00
N SER A 79 0.48 7.50 -13.98
CA SER A 79 1.39 6.37 -13.74
C SER A 79 2.29 6.59 -12.51
N ALA A 80 1.72 7.15 -11.45
CA ALA A 80 2.45 7.46 -10.21
C ALA A 80 2.63 6.22 -9.31
N MET A 81 1.87 5.15 -9.53
CA MET A 81 1.95 3.91 -8.76
C MET A 81 1.65 2.74 -9.68
N TYR A 82 2.49 1.70 -9.73
CA TYR A 82 2.28 0.53 -10.58
C TYR A 82 3.12 -0.67 -10.10
N TYR A 83 2.63 -1.89 -10.34
CA TYR A 83 3.42 -3.10 -10.14
C TYR A 83 4.43 -3.27 -11.27
N HIS A 84 5.65 -3.67 -10.92
CA HIS A 84 6.72 -3.94 -11.86
C HIS A 84 7.58 -5.11 -11.38
N ASN A 85 7.47 -6.25 -12.06
CA ASN A 85 8.31 -7.43 -11.81
C ASN A 85 8.38 -7.83 -10.32
N VAL A 86 9.48 -8.44 -9.91
CA VAL A 86 9.68 -9.03 -8.59
C VAL A 86 11.03 -8.65 -7.99
N ASP A 87 11.13 -8.76 -6.67
CA ASP A 87 12.40 -8.68 -5.95
C ASP A 87 13.15 -10.02 -6.00
N LYS A 88 14.33 -10.09 -5.38
CA LYS A 88 15.16 -11.31 -5.36
C LYS A 88 14.51 -12.53 -4.71
N GLU A 89 13.48 -12.36 -3.88
CA GLU A 89 12.72 -13.46 -3.28
C GLU A 89 11.44 -13.78 -4.08
N GLY A 90 11.26 -13.18 -5.26
CA GLY A 90 10.10 -13.40 -6.12
C GLY A 90 8.86 -12.62 -5.68
N ARG A 91 8.98 -11.66 -4.73
CA ARG A 91 7.84 -10.86 -4.28
C ARG A 91 7.56 -9.73 -5.26
N PRO A 92 6.30 -9.47 -5.61
CA PRO A 92 5.95 -8.38 -6.52
C PRO A 92 6.39 -7.01 -5.98
N VAL A 93 6.96 -6.19 -6.85
CA VAL A 93 7.39 -4.83 -6.50
C VAL A 93 6.34 -3.83 -6.95
N LEU A 94 5.81 -3.06 -5.99
CA LEU A 94 4.94 -1.92 -6.24
C LEU A 94 5.74 -0.62 -6.21
N ILE A 95 5.93 -0.01 -7.38
CA ILE A 95 6.68 1.24 -7.52
C ILE A 95 5.74 2.42 -7.32
N PHE A 96 6.12 3.36 -6.46
CA PHE A 96 5.55 4.70 -6.33
C PHE A 96 6.55 5.71 -6.89
N HIS A 97 6.24 6.33 -8.02
CA HIS A 97 7.09 7.36 -8.61
C HIS A 97 6.71 8.73 -8.08
N VAL A 98 7.42 9.18 -7.04
CA VAL A 98 6.96 10.27 -6.18
C VAL A 98 7.02 11.63 -6.89
N ALA A 99 7.93 11.84 -7.84
CA ALA A 99 8.01 13.08 -8.61
C ALA A 99 6.75 13.36 -9.46
N ARG A 100 5.92 12.34 -9.74
CA ARG A 100 4.63 12.48 -10.44
C ARG A 100 3.49 12.87 -9.49
N CYS A 101 3.67 12.73 -8.18
CA CYS A 101 2.66 13.12 -7.20
C CYS A 101 2.59 14.64 -7.06
N LYS A 102 1.39 15.21 -6.98
CA LYS A 102 1.17 16.63 -6.67
C LYS A 102 0.30 16.75 -5.44
N LYS A 103 0.62 17.72 -4.58
CA LYS A 103 -0.24 18.12 -3.46
C LYS A 103 -1.55 18.66 -4.01
N ASP A 104 -2.65 18.08 -3.58
CA ASP A 104 -3.98 18.50 -4.00
C ASP A 104 -5.00 18.01 -2.97
N ALA A 105 -5.27 18.86 -1.96
CA ALA A 105 -6.15 18.51 -0.84
C ALA A 105 -7.60 18.22 -1.30
N GLU A 106 -8.05 18.88 -2.37
CA GLU A 106 -9.39 18.66 -2.94
C GLU A 106 -9.52 17.24 -3.53
N LYS A 107 -8.40 16.63 -3.94
CA LYS A 107 -8.35 15.29 -4.53
C LYS A 107 -7.97 14.18 -3.56
N HIS A 108 -7.78 14.48 -2.27
CA HIS A 108 -7.34 13.48 -1.29
C HIS A 108 -8.25 12.26 -1.24
N ARG A 109 -9.58 12.41 -1.28
CA ARG A 109 -10.48 11.24 -1.28
C ARG A 109 -10.22 10.35 -2.50
N LEU A 110 -10.16 10.94 -3.69
CA LEU A 110 -9.89 10.21 -4.94
C LEU A 110 -8.52 9.51 -4.90
N GLN A 111 -7.48 10.18 -4.43
CA GLN A 111 -6.13 9.62 -4.31
C GLN A 111 -6.06 8.47 -3.31
N LYS A 112 -6.73 8.61 -2.15
CA LYS A 112 -6.84 7.55 -1.14
C LYS A 112 -7.60 6.34 -1.69
N GLN A 113 -8.73 6.55 -2.38
CA GLN A 113 -9.48 5.49 -3.06
C GLN A 113 -8.64 4.79 -4.13
N TYR A 114 -7.86 5.54 -4.93
CA TYR A 114 -7.00 4.96 -5.96
C TYR A 114 -5.90 4.08 -5.39
N ILE A 115 -5.22 4.53 -4.32
CA ILE A 115 -4.22 3.74 -3.60
C ILE A 115 -4.85 2.45 -3.05
N ALA A 116 -5.98 2.59 -2.36
CA ALA A 116 -6.72 1.46 -1.79
C ALA A 116 -7.15 0.45 -2.86
N TRP A 117 -7.66 0.93 -3.99
CA TRP A 117 -8.10 0.08 -5.09
C TRP A 117 -6.96 -0.74 -5.70
N ILE A 118 -5.76 -0.17 -5.83
CA ILE A 118 -4.58 -0.93 -6.28
C ILE A 118 -4.17 -2.01 -5.28
N PHE A 119 -4.18 -1.69 -3.98
CA PHE A 119 -3.86 -2.68 -2.95
C PHE A 119 -4.92 -3.78 -2.89
N GLU A 120 -6.20 -3.43 -3.01
CA GLU A 120 -7.31 -4.37 -3.02
C GLU A 120 -7.21 -5.35 -4.19
N LYS A 121 -6.90 -4.85 -5.39
CA LYS A 121 -6.70 -5.69 -6.57
C LYS A 121 -5.59 -6.71 -6.38
N HIS A 122 -4.50 -6.36 -5.70
CA HIS A 122 -3.44 -7.30 -5.37
C HIS A 122 -3.92 -8.33 -4.36
N PHE A 123 -4.53 -7.89 -3.26
CA PHE A 123 -4.99 -8.76 -2.19
C PHE A 123 -6.01 -9.81 -2.70
N LEU A 124 -6.92 -9.42 -3.59
CA LEU A 124 -7.92 -10.32 -4.17
C LEU A 124 -7.33 -11.37 -5.12
N ARG A 125 -6.17 -11.10 -5.73
CA ARG A 125 -5.50 -12.04 -6.65
C ARG A 125 -4.48 -12.91 -5.95
N HIS A 126 -3.82 -12.38 -4.93
CA HIS A 126 -2.68 -12.98 -4.25
C HIS A 126 -2.81 -12.81 -2.72
N PRO A 127 -3.79 -13.46 -2.06
CA PRO A 127 -4.22 -13.17 -0.69
C PRO A 127 -3.17 -13.37 0.42
N ASP A 128 -2.11 -14.14 0.15
CA ASP A 128 -0.98 -14.35 1.09
C ASP A 128 0.36 -13.82 0.57
N GLU A 129 0.38 -13.21 -0.62
CA GLU A 129 1.61 -12.70 -1.21
C GLU A 129 1.89 -11.28 -0.73
N ARG A 130 3.01 -11.12 -0.03
CA ARG A 130 3.50 -9.82 0.41
C ARG A 130 4.14 -9.05 -0.73
N VAL A 131 3.99 -7.74 -0.72
CA VAL A 131 4.58 -6.84 -1.72
C VAL A 131 5.81 -6.14 -1.16
N VAL A 132 6.77 -5.85 -2.04
CA VAL A 132 7.81 -4.87 -1.78
C VAL A 132 7.34 -3.53 -2.31
N VAL A 133 7.35 -2.48 -1.48
CA VAL A 133 6.97 -1.14 -1.92
C VAL A 133 8.22 -0.33 -2.20
N CYS A 134 8.39 0.17 -3.42
CA CYS A 134 9.53 1.00 -3.78
C CYS A 134 9.08 2.44 -4.06
N PHE A 135 9.43 3.37 -3.18
CA PHE A 135 9.29 4.80 -3.42
C PHE A 135 10.49 5.28 -4.24
N ASP A 136 10.27 5.48 -5.55
CA ASP A 136 11.23 6.14 -6.43
C ASP A 136 11.14 7.66 -6.19
N MET A 137 12.16 8.19 -5.51
CA MET A 137 12.27 9.60 -5.16
C MET A 137 13.07 10.41 -6.19
N THR A 138 13.47 9.79 -7.31
CA THR A 138 14.23 10.45 -8.37
C THR A 138 13.45 11.65 -8.89
N GLY A 139 14.06 12.84 -8.82
CA GLY A 139 13.43 14.09 -9.24
C GLY A 139 12.32 14.61 -8.32
N ALA A 140 12.04 13.95 -7.19
CA ALA A 140 11.06 14.43 -6.23
C ALA A 140 11.58 15.65 -5.44
N GLY A 141 10.68 16.52 -5.04
CA GLY A 141 10.96 17.67 -4.19
C GLY A 141 9.86 17.91 -3.16
N ILE A 142 9.99 18.98 -2.38
CA ILE A 142 9.04 19.33 -1.30
C ILE A 142 7.61 19.47 -1.83
N THR A 143 7.44 19.93 -3.07
CA THR A 143 6.14 20.11 -3.73
C THR A 143 5.41 18.80 -3.99
N ASN A 144 6.12 17.67 -4.04
CA ASN A 144 5.54 16.34 -4.20
C ASN A 144 5.13 15.69 -2.87
N MET A 145 5.59 16.21 -1.73
CA MET A 145 5.45 15.56 -0.42
C MET A 145 4.17 15.95 0.31
N ASP A 146 3.08 15.27 -0.03
CA ASP A 146 1.81 15.42 0.69
C ASP A 146 1.81 14.61 1.98
N VAL A 147 2.00 15.28 3.11
CA VAL A 147 2.11 14.63 4.43
C VAL A 147 0.84 13.87 4.80
N GLU A 148 -0.34 14.33 4.36
CA GLU A 148 -1.59 13.63 4.65
C GLU A 148 -1.68 12.31 3.88
N LEU A 149 -1.32 12.31 2.59
CA LEU A 149 -1.28 11.08 1.81
C LEU A 149 -0.18 10.12 2.28
N ILE A 150 0.99 10.63 2.68
CA ILE A 150 2.06 9.78 3.23
C ILE A 150 1.60 9.12 4.54
N LYS A 151 0.93 9.88 5.43
CA LYS A 151 0.32 9.32 6.64
C LYS A 151 -0.70 8.24 6.31
N PHE A 152 -1.56 8.49 5.33
CA PHE A 152 -2.54 7.50 4.88
C PHE A 152 -1.87 6.24 4.32
N GLN A 153 -0.81 6.36 3.51
CA GLN A 153 -0.05 5.22 3.02
C GLN A 153 0.55 4.40 4.16
N VAL A 154 1.12 5.05 5.18
CA VAL A 154 1.57 4.37 6.39
C VAL A 154 0.41 3.64 7.06
N THR A 155 -0.72 4.30 7.29
CA THR A 155 -1.92 3.67 7.88
C THR A 155 -2.44 2.50 7.06
N CYS A 156 -2.31 2.52 5.73
CA CYS A 156 -2.67 1.37 4.90
C CYS A 156 -1.86 0.15 5.31
N PHE A 157 -0.54 0.25 5.47
CA PHE A 157 0.31 -0.89 5.81
C PHE A 157 0.23 -1.32 7.28
N THR A 158 -0.12 -0.41 8.18
CA THR A 158 -0.20 -0.70 9.62
C THR A 158 -1.60 -1.08 10.11
N THR A 159 -2.63 -0.77 9.32
CA THR A 159 -4.02 -0.82 9.79
C THR A 159 -4.97 -1.42 8.75
N TYR A 160 -5.06 -0.82 7.56
CA TYR A 160 -6.14 -1.16 6.62
C TYR A 160 -5.86 -2.43 5.79
N TYR A 161 -4.59 -2.67 5.46
CA TYR A 161 -4.09 -3.81 4.70
C TYR A 161 -3.01 -4.55 5.51
N PRO A 162 -3.38 -5.22 6.61
CA PRO A 162 -2.43 -5.90 7.47
C PRO A 162 -1.75 -7.07 6.75
N SER A 163 -0.51 -7.34 7.16
CA SER A 163 0.36 -8.39 6.60
C SER A 163 0.64 -8.28 5.09
N PHE A 164 0.31 -7.15 4.45
CA PHE A 164 0.53 -6.89 3.01
C PHE A 164 1.99 -6.57 2.66
N LEU A 165 2.68 -5.83 3.54
CA LEU A 165 4.02 -5.31 3.27
C LEU A 165 5.11 -6.31 3.67
N ALA A 166 6.06 -6.58 2.76
CA ALA A 166 7.32 -7.24 3.09
C ALA A 166 8.32 -6.24 3.69
N TYR A 167 8.71 -5.24 2.91
CA TYR A 167 9.52 -4.09 3.31
C TYR A 167 9.33 -2.94 2.30
N MET A 168 9.80 -1.75 2.66
CA MET A 168 9.83 -0.58 1.78
C MET A 168 11.25 -0.23 1.38
N LEU A 169 11.44 0.07 0.09
CA LEU A 169 12.62 0.73 -0.43
C LEU A 169 12.30 2.20 -0.66
N VAL A 170 13.15 3.09 -0.19
CA VAL A 170 13.13 4.51 -0.51
C VAL A 170 14.37 4.81 -1.35
N PHE A 171 14.17 4.86 -2.67
CA PHE A 171 15.23 4.96 -3.66
C PHE A 171 15.56 6.42 -3.98
N ASP A 172 16.84 6.78 -3.90
CA ASP A 172 17.40 8.08 -4.29
C ASP A 172 16.72 9.29 -3.60
N MET A 173 16.42 9.16 -2.29
CA MET A 173 15.79 10.24 -1.53
C MET A 173 16.67 11.51 -1.47
N PRO A 174 16.17 12.67 -1.94
CA PRO A 174 16.85 13.94 -1.78
C PRO A 174 17.02 14.32 -0.30
N TRP A 175 18.20 14.81 0.07
CA TRP A 175 18.55 15.11 1.47
C TRP A 175 17.59 16.11 2.14
N ILE A 176 17.01 17.04 1.37
CA ILE A 176 16.06 18.04 1.85
C ILE A 176 14.75 17.41 2.37
N LEU A 177 14.41 16.20 1.91
CA LEU A 177 13.21 15.49 2.32
C LEU A 177 13.37 14.70 3.63
N ASN A 178 14.58 14.63 4.19
CA ASN A 178 14.84 14.01 5.49
C ASN A 178 13.97 14.57 6.62
N THR A 179 13.63 15.87 6.56
CA THR A 179 12.75 16.50 7.56
C THR A 179 11.37 15.85 7.58
N ILE A 180 10.83 15.49 6.42
CA ILE A 180 9.53 14.82 6.32
C ILE A 180 9.64 13.39 6.86
N TRP A 181 10.71 12.67 6.51
CA TRP A 181 10.96 11.35 7.11
C TRP A 181 11.01 11.39 8.64
N ARG A 182 11.63 12.42 9.24
CA ARG A 182 11.64 12.61 10.70
C ARG A 182 10.24 12.77 11.30
N VAL A 183 9.29 13.31 10.56
CA VAL A 183 7.88 13.39 10.98
C VAL A 183 7.20 12.03 10.81
N ILE A 184 7.44 11.34 9.70
CA ILE A 184 6.80 10.04 9.44
C ILE A 184 7.27 8.96 10.41
N ARG A 185 8.56 8.93 10.76
CA ARG A 185 9.10 7.91 11.68
C ARG A 185 8.47 7.94 13.08
N THR A 186 7.86 9.05 13.52
CA THR A 186 7.19 9.10 14.83
C THR A 186 5.88 8.34 14.84
N LEU A 187 5.34 8.01 13.66
CA LEU A 187 4.14 7.20 13.47
C LEU A 187 4.46 5.70 13.41
N LEU A 188 5.75 5.34 13.38
CA LEU A 188 6.22 3.97 13.18
C LEU A 188 6.89 3.45 14.45
N ASN A 189 6.55 2.21 14.83
CA ASN A 189 7.32 1.50 15.85
C ASN A 189 8.70 1.06 15.31
N GLU A 190 9.56 0.54 16.19
CA GLU A 190 10.94 0.17 15.80
C GLU A 190 11.01 -0.87 14.68
N ALA A 191 10.14 -1.89 14.73
CA ALA A 191 10.09 -2.92 13.70
C ALA A 191 9.64 -2.36 12.34
N GLN A 192 8.65 -1.46 12.34
CA GLN A 192 8.19 -0.76 11.14
C GLN A 192 9.25 0.19 10.58
N GLN A 193 10.01 0.89 11.43
CA GLN A 193 11.15 1.71 10.98
C GLN A 193 12.23 0.86 10.31
N LYS A 194 12.54 -0.32 10.86
CA LYS A 194 13.50 -1.28 10.27
C LYS A 194 13.03 -1.84 8.92
N ALA A 195 11.73 -1.90 8.68
CA ALA A 195 11.17 -2.31 7.40
C ALA A 195 11.28 -1.22 6.32
N VAL A 196 11.68 0.02 6.66
CA VAL A 196 11.94 1.10 5.70
C VAL A 196 13.44 1.20 5.44
N ILE A 197 13.85 0.91 4.21
CA ILE A 197 15.24 0.81 3.79
C ILE A 197 15.52 1.92 2.78
N PHE A 198 16.48 2.78 3.10
CA PHE A 198 16.93 3.83 2.18
C PHE A 198 18.07 3.28 1.33
N VAL A 199 17.96 3.42 0.02
CA VAL A 199 18.97 2.97 -0.95
C VAL A 199 19.28 4.09 -1.94
N LYS A 200 20.53 4.16 -2.40
CA LYS A 200 20.99 5.12 -3.40
C LYS A 200 21.71 4.43 -4.55
N GLY A 201 21.33 4.75 -5.79
CA GLY A 201 21.92 4.16 -6.99
C GLY A 201 22.01 2.63 -6.92
N ASP A 202 23.21 2.07 -7.11
CA ASP A 202 23.43 0.62 -7.21
C ASP A 202 23.11 -0.17 -5.93
N GLU A 203 22.91 0.47 -4.77
CA GLU A 203 22.51 -0.21 -3.53
C GLU A 203 21.18 -0.98 -3.67
N ILE A 204 20.28 -0.51 -4.55
CA ILE A 204 19.00 -1.16 -4.83
C ILE A 204 19.18 -2.60 -5.37
N PHE A 205 20.32 -2.91 -5.99
CA PHE A 205 20.60 -4.25 -6.53
C PHE A 205 20.88 -5.30 -5.46
N SER A 206 20.95 -4.89 -4.18
CA SER A 206 20.91 -5.82 -3.06
C SER A 206 19.52 -6.44 -2.87
N TYR A 207 18.47 -5.83 -3.43
CA TYR A 207 17.07 -6.20 -3.21
C TYR A 207 16.35 -6.62 -4.49
N ILE A 208 16.64 -5.96 -5.62
CA ILE A 208 15.99 -6.22 -6.92
C ILE A 208 17.08 -6.43 -7.97
N ASP A 209 17.00 -7.50 -8.77
CA ASP A 209 17.99 -7.74 -9.84
C ASP A 209 17.90 -6.70 -10.96
N ARG A 210 19.03 -6.44 -11.64
CA ARG A 210 19.10 -5.41 -12.70
C ARG A 210 18.10 -5.66 -13.83
N ASP A 211 17.85 -6.92 -14.17
CA ASP A 211 16.89 -7.32 -15.21
C ASP A 211 15.43 -7.33 -14.75
N GLN A 212 15.18 -7.08 -13.46
CA GLN A 212 13.85 -6.87 -12.89
C GLN A 212 13.52 -5.39 -12.70
N LEU A 213 14.47 -4.48 -12.86
CA LEU A 213 14.31 -3.05 -12.59
C LEU A 213 14.37 -2.18 -13.86
N LEU A 214 13.67 -1.05 -13.83
CA LEU A 214 13.66 -0.08 -14.91
C LEU A 214 15.03 0.59 -15.12
N LYS A 215 15.33 0.93 -16.38
CA LYS A 215 16.53 1.71 -16.75
C LYS A 215 16.60 3.07 -16.03
N THR A 216 15.46 3.69 -15.73
CA THR A 216 15.40 4.95 -14.98
C THR A 216 15.94 4.83 -13.55
N MET A 217 16.01 3.60 -13.01
CA MET A 217 16.57 3.29 -11.70
C MET A 217 17.86 2.44 -11.82
N GLY A 218 18.51 2.44 -12.99
CA GLY A 218 19.79 1.74 -13.23
C GLY A 218 19.68 0.27 -13.64
N GLY A 219 18.47 -0.27 -13.82
CA GLY A 219 18.26 -1.61 -14.34
C GLY A 219 18.36 -1.71 -15.87
N THR A 220 17.93 -2.84 -16.44
CA THR A 220 18.00 -3.08 -17.89
C THR A 220 16.64 -3.11 -18.57
N VAL A 221 15.54 -3.06 -17.81
CA VAL A 221 14.17 -3.10 -18.36
C VAL A 221 13.81 -1.75 -18.98
N GLY A 222 13.48 -1.76 -20.27
CA GLY A 222 13.18 -0.54 -21.03
C GLY A 222 11.73 -0.04 -20.93
N VAL A 223 10.79 -0.90 -20.53
CA VAL A 223 9.35 -0.60 -20.47
C VAL A 223 8.78 -1.20 -19.20
N ALA A 224 7.97 -0.45 -18.46
CA ALA A 224 7.26 -1.01 -17.33
C ALA A 224 6.13 -1.91 -17.86
N THR A 225 6.20 -3.20 -17.55
CA THR A 225 4.99 -4.02 -17.64
C THR A 225 4.11 -3.65 -16.47
N VAL A 226 2.95 -3.05 -16.74
CA VAL A 226 2.02 -2.62 -15.70
C VAL A 226 0.83 -3.55 -15.70
N TYR A 227 0.48 -4.09 -14.53
CA TYR A 227 -0.65 -5.00 -14.39
C TYR A 227 -1.79 -4.29 -13.65
N TRP A 228 -2.79 -3.81 -14.39
CA TRP A 228 -4.01 -3.24 -13.80
C TRP A 228 -5.13 -4.28 -13.67
N GLY A 229 -5.19 -5.29 -14.53
CA GLY A 229 -6.10 -6.43 -14.34
C GLY A 229 -6.52 -7.17 -15.58
N LYS A 230 -6.38 -8.51 -15.54
CA LYS A 230 -6.62 -9.47 -16.62
C LYS A 230 -6.15 -8.95 -17.99
N GLY A 231 -4.83 -8.96 -18.15
CA GLY A 231 -4.14 -8.54 -19.36
C GLY A 231 -2.82 -7.92 -18.99
N ASN A 232 -1.74 -8.40 -19.59
CA ASN A 232 -0.43 -7.75 -19.49
C ASN A 232 -0.48 -6.58 -20.48
N GLU A 233 -0.67 -5.36 -20.01
CA GLU A 233 -0.49 -4.18 -20.85
C GLU A 233 0.87 -3.56 -20.55
N SER A 234 1.77 -3.62 -21.53
CA SER A 234 3.04 -2.92 -21.44
C SER A 234 2.80 -1.42 -21.56
N VAL A 235 3.04 -0.67 -20.48
CA VAL A 235 2.97 0.79 -20.50
C VAL A 235 4.39 1.32 -20.51
N VAL A 236 4.77 2.02 -21.58
CA VAL A 236 6.04 2.75 -21.60
C VAL A 236 5.89 3.93 -20.62
N PRO A 237 6.63 3.98 -19.49
CA PRO A 237 6.65 5.18 -18.68
C PRO A 237 7.22 6.30 -19.55
N LYS A 238 6.43 7.33 -19.80
CA LYS A 238 6.91 8.56 -20.44
C LYS A 238 7.81 9.35 -19.49
#